data_AF-A0A545UFQ3-F1
#
_entry.id   AF-A0A545UFQ3-F1
#
_cell.length_a   1.000
_cell.length_b   1.000
_cell.length_c   1.000
_cell.angle_alpha   90.00
_cell.angle_beta   90.00
_cell.angle_gamma   90.00
#
_symmetry.space_group_name_H-M   'P 1'
#
loop_
_entity.id
_entity.type
_entity.pdbx_description
1 polymer ?
#
loop_
_entity_poly.entity_id
_entity_poly.type
_entity_poly.pdbx_seq_one_letter_code
_entity_poly.pdbx_strand_id
1 'polypeptide(L)'
;MTKDEWFQCKSAPLMIEYLWTQEPYVSTAKKFEIYPNTEDWMAYLSVEMPLYKFYLSSCRKIWPLLTQEESRKGIELAEKFVEGKIQWDRVSEYSWHVEGAAYCFEDPPELEKINTWVKDVERDSLDLVNELRNKDIGVISTQKLLKQAAYFADHAMIYPSIQPKGLLNNEYNKFLCPKLLRKYVSYP
;
A
#
# COMPACT_ATOMS: atom_id res chain seq x y z
N MET A 1 -18.02 -14.19 -3.55
CA MET A 1 -17.00 -14.95 -4.28
C MET A 1 -16.95 -16.35 -3.68
N THR A 2 -17.04 -17.41 -4.49
CA THR A 2 -16.84 -18.79 -4.05
C THR A 2 -15.36 -19.08 -3.82
N LYS A 3 -15.04 -20.21 -3.18
CA LYS A 3 -13.66 -20.66 -2.99
C LYS A 3 -12.92 -20.84 -4.31
N ASP A 4 -13.57 -21.41 -5.31
CA ASP A 4 -12.96 -21.61 -6.64
C ASP A 4 -12.74 -20.27 -7.35
N GLU A 5 -13.71 -19.36 -7.28
CA GLU A 5 -13.57 -18.00 -7.80
C GLU A 5 -12.39 -17.27 -7.13
N TRP A 6 -12.16 -17.45 -5.83
CA TRP A 6 -11.03 -16.86 -5.11
C TRP A 6 -9.67 -17.32 -5.62
N PHE A 7 -9.51 -18.64 -5.85
CA PHE A 7 -8.25 -19.18 -6.36
C PHE A 7 -8.00 -18.83 -7.82
N GLN A 8 -9.06 -18.67 -8.61
CA GLN A 8 -8.98 -18.29 -10.02
C GLN A 8 -8.96 -16.77 -10.25
N CYS A 9 -9.33 -15.96 -9.25
CA CYS A 9 -9.43 -14.51 -9.40
C CYS A 9 -8.07 -13.88 -9.75
N LYS A 10 -8.11 -13.04 -10.80
CA LYS A 10 -6.96 -12.30 -11.33
C LYS A 10 -6.94 -10.83 -10.87
N SER A 11 -7.90 -10.41 -10.06
CA SER A 11 -8.02 -9.04 -9.56
C SER A 11 -7.88 -9.03 -8.04
N ALA A 12 -6.74 -8.57 -7.54
CA ALA A 12 -6.56 -8.34 -6.11
C ALA A 12 -7.56 -7.32 -5.54
N PRO A 13 -7.91 -6.21 -6.22
CA PRO A 13 -8.95 -5.29 -5.76
C PRO A 13 -10.29 -5.99 -5.48
N LEU A 14 -10.79 -6.80 -6.43
CA LEU A 14 -12.05 -7.54 -6.24
C LEU A 14 -11.98 -8.54 -5.08
N MET A 15 -10.81 -9.13 -4.85
CA MET A 15 -10.59 -10.03 -3.71
C MET A 15 -10.63 -9.26 -2.39
N ILE A 16 -10.01 -8.07 -2.32
CA ILE A 16 -10.01 -7.21 -1.14
C ILE A 16 -11.42 -6.68 -0.86
N GLU A 17 -12.14 -6.25 -1.89
CA GLU A 17 -13.56 -5.91 -1.81
C GLU A 17 -14.38 -7.05 -1.20
N TYR A 18 -14.17 -8.27 -1.70
CA TYR A 18 -14.84 -9.43 -1.16
C TYR A 18 -14.46 -9.67 0.31
N LEU A 19 -13.17 -9.59 0.70
CA LEU A 19 -12.75 -9.76 2.09
C LEU A 19 -13.49 -8.82 3.04
N TRP A 20 -13.65 -7.55 2.68
CA TRP A 20 -14.35 -6.55 3.50
C TRP A 20 -15.87 -6.81 3.66
N THR A 21 -16.42 -7.76 2.91
CA THR A 21 -17.81 -8.25 3.09
C THR A 21 -17.90 -9.48 4.00
N GLN A 22 -16.78 -10.05 4.44
CA GLN A 22 -16.71 -11.28 5.22
C GLN A 22 -16.20 -11.04 6.65
N GLU A 23 -16.51 -11.94 7.58
CA GLU A 23 -15.92 -11.91 8.91
C GLU A 23 -14.44 -12.32 8.88
N PRO A 24 -13.58 -11.79 9.78
CA PRO A 24 -13.85 -10.76 10.78
C PRO A 24 -13.74 -9.30 10.24
N TYR A 25 -13.44 -9.12 8.95
CA TYR A 25 -13.20 -7.80 8.35
C TYR A 25 -14.44 -6.91 8.36
N VAL A 26 -15.62 -7.43 8.05
CA VAL A 26 -16.88 -6.65 8.03
C VAL A 26 -17.23 -6.12 9.43
N SER A 27 -17.04 -6.92 10.47
CA SER A 27 -17.24 -6.48 11.86
C SER A 27 -16.20 -5.46 12.28
N THR A 28 -14.95 -5.64 11.85
CA THR A 28 -13.86 -4.69 12.09
C THR A 28 -14.16 -3.33 11.44
N ALA A 29 -14.50 -3.31 10.15
CA ALA A 29 -14.88 -2.09 9.41
C ALA A 29 -16.01 -1.30 10.09
N LYS A 30 -17.09 -1.99 10.50
CA LYS A 30 -18.24 -1.36 11.19
C LYS A 30 -17.85 -0.64 12.46
N LYS A 31 -16.87 -1.16 13.22
CA LYS A 31 -16.40 -0.48 14.44
C LYS A 31 -15.62 0.79 14.13
N PHE A 32 -14.89 0.82 13.02
CA PHE A 32 -14.17 2.00 12.56
C PHE A 32 -15.06 3.08 11.93
N GLU A 33 -16.29 2.75 11.50
CA GLU A 33 -17.28 3.76 11.07
C GLU A 33 -17.67 4.73 12.20
N ILE A 34 -17.74 4.23 13.43
CA ILE A 34 -18.13 4.99 14.63
C ILE A 34 -16.91 5.23 15.54
N TYR A 35 -15.69 5.13 14.99
CA TYR A 35 -14.43 4.94 15.73
C TYR A 35 -14.42 5.67 17.09
N PRO A 36 -14.69 4.96 18.19
CA PRO A 36 -14.75 5.59 19.49
C PRO A 36 -13.33 5.98 19.89
N ASN A 37 -13.13 7.25 20.28
CA ASN A 37 -11.84 7.77 20.73
C ASN A 37 -11.21 7.00 21.92
N THR A 38 -11.93 6.02 22.48
CA THR A 38 -11.54 5.18 23.62
C THR A 38 -10.96 3.83 23.23
N GLU A 39 -11.04 3.40 21.98
CA GLU A 39 -10.49 2.11 21.54
C GLU A 39 -9.13 2.28 20.88
N ASP A 40 -8.20 1.39 21.24
CA ASP A 40 -6.90 1.26 20.58
C ASP A 40 -7.07 0.44 19.31
N TRP A 41 -6.74 1.02 18.15
CA TRP A 41 -6.79 0.32 16.87
C TRP A 41 -5.94 -0.96 16.87
N MET A 42 -4.90 -1.04 17.72
CA MET A 42 -4.08 -2.24 17.88
C MET A 42 -4.89 -3.47 18.30
N ALA A 43 -6.08 -3.31 18.89
CA ALA A 43 -6.99 -4.40 19.19
C ALA A 43 -7.49 -5.14 17.92
N TYR A 44 -7.47 -4.45 16.78
CA TYR A 44 -7.88 -4.98 15.46
C TYR A 44 -6.70 -5.47 14.62
N LEU A 45 -5.47 -5.27 15.10
CA LEU A 45 -4.26 -5.57 14.36
C LEU A 45 -4.21 -7.02 13.89
N SER A 46 -4.71 -7.98 14.66
CA SER A 46 -4.71 -9.40 14.27
C SER A 46 -5.54 -9.68 13.01
N VAL A 47 -6.64 -8.94 12.82
CA VAL A 47 -7.51 -9.03 11.64
C VAL A 47 -6.85 -8.37 10.43
N GLU A 48 -6.20 -7.23 10.62
CA GLU A 48 -5.64 -6.43 9.54
C GLU A 48 -4.21 -6.84 9.13
N MET A 49 -3.48 -7.50 10.03
CA MET A 49 -2.08 -7.92 9.82
C MET A 49 -1.85 -8.69 8.52
N PRO A 50 -2.73 -9.61 8.08
CA PRO A 50 -2.61 -10.25 6.77
C PRO A 50 -2.62 -9.27 5.59
N LEU A 51 -3.54 -8.29 5.58
CA LEU A 51 -3.61 -7.26 4.55
C LEU A 51 -2.43 -6.28 4.66
N TYR A 52 -2.02 -5.94 5.87
CA TYR A 52 -0.86 -5.08 6.11
C TYR A 52 0.43 -5.70 5.55
N LYS A 53 0.69 -6.98 5.87
CA LYS A 53 1.80 -7.76 5.28
C LYS A 53 1.75 -7.80 3.76
N PHE A 54 0.55 -7.96 3.20
CA PHE A 54 0.33 -7.95 1.77
C PHE A 54 0.68 -6.59 1.12
N TYR A 55 0.29 -5.47 1.73
CA TYR A 55 0.62 -4.15 1.20
C TYR A 55 2.10 -3.84 1.29
N LEU A 56 2.76 -4.11 2.41
CA LEU A 56 4.21 -3.96 2.53
C LEU A 56 4.96 -4.81 1.48
N SER A 57 4.50 -6.05 1.26
CA SER A 57 5.06 -6.90 0.22
C SER A 57 4.78 -6.38 -1.20
N SER A 58 3.66 -5.70 -1.40
CA SER A 58 3.33 -5.04 -2.67
C SER A 58 4.25 -3.83 -2.90
N CYS A 59 4.57 -3.06 -1.85
CA CYS A 59 5.59 -2.00 -1.90
C CYS A 59 6.96 -2.56 -2.26
N ARG A 60 7.36 -3.71 -1.71
CA ARG A 60 8.62 -4.38 -2.09
C ARG A 60 8.65 -4.80 -3.57
N LYS A 61 7.51 -5.16 -4.16
CA LYS A 61 7.45 -5.46 -5.60
C LYS A 61 7.66 -4.24 -6.49
N ILE A 62 7.34 -3.05 -6.01
CA ILE A 62 7.51 -1.79 -6.72
C ILE A 62 8.70 -0.98 -6.19
N TRP A 63 9.64 -1.62 -5.49
CA TRP A 63 10.79 -0.96 -4.86
C TRP A 63 11.55 0.02 -5.78
N PRO A 64 11.75 -0.28 -7.08
CA PRO A 64 12.39 0.66 -7.99
C PRO A 64 11.63 1.98 -8.18
N LEU A 65 10.30 1.98 -7.99
CA LEU A 65 9.46 3.18 -8.07
C LEU A 65 9.45 4.01 -6.79
N LEU A 66 9.92 3.46 -5.67
CA LEU A 66 10.09 4.19 -4.41
C LEU A 66 11.44 4.90 -4.45
N THR A 67 11.51 6.05 -5.10
CA THR A 67 12.78 6.75 -5.39
C THR A 67 13.33 7.53 -4.20
N GLN A 68 12.46 7.86 -3.23
CA GLN A 68 12.81 8.63 -2.03
C GLN A 68 13.19 7.70 -0.88
N GLU A 69 14.21 8.09 -0.12
CA GLU A 69 14.74 7.28 0.99
C GLU A 69 13.69 7.10 2.09
N GLU A 70 12.94 8.15 2.37
CA GLU A 70 11.91 8.21 3.39
C GLU A 70 10.82 7.17 3.10
N SER A 71 10.33 7.07 1.85
CA SER A 71 9.36 6.04 1.47
C SER A 71 9.89 4.63 1.72
N ARG A 72 11.16 4.37 1.38
CA ARG A 72 11.79 3.06 1.61
C ARG A 72 11.94 2.74 3.09
N LYS A 73 12.43 3.70 3.86
CA LYS A 73 12.68 3.57 5.30
C LYS A 73 11.38 3.36 6.08
N GLY A 74 10.29 4.01 5.67
CA GLY A 74 8.97 3.76 6.23
C GLY A 74 8.51 2.32 6.08
N ILE A 75 8.63 1.75 4.87
CA ILE A 75 8.30 0.34 4.61
C ILE A 75 9.19 -0.59 5.44
N GLU A 76 10.48 -0.30 5.55
CA GLU A 76 11.40 -1.10 6.38
C GLU A 76 11.07 -1.06 7.86
N LEU A 77 10.64 0.09 8.39
CA LEU A 77 10.19 0.22 9.77
C LEU A 77 8.89 -0.56 9.98
N ALA A 78 7.91 -0.41 9.08
CA ALA A 78 6.67 -1.16 9.10
C ALA A 78 6.91 -2.68 9.08
N GLU A 79 7.83 -3.17 8.25
CA GLU A 79 8.22 -4.58 8.21
C GLU A 79 8.85 -5.04 9.53
N LYS A 80 9.74 -4.25 10.13
CA LYS A 80 10.32 -4.56 11.45
C LYS A 80 9.25 -4.61 12.55
N PHE A 81 8.23 -3.76 12.47
CA PHE A 81 7.09 -3.79 13.39
C PHE A 81 6.27 -5.07 13.21
N VAL A 82 5.97 -5.45 11.96
CA VAL A 82 5.29 -6.71 11.63
C VAL A 82 6.05 -7.94 12.12
N GLU A 83 7.38 -7.88 12.15
CA GLU A 83 8.27 -8.90 12.70
C GLU A 83 8.41 -8.84 14.23
N GLY A 84 7.77 -7.88 14.90
CA GLY A 84 7.87 -7.66 16.36
C GLY A 84 9.22 -7.13 16.83
N LYS A 85 10.05 -6.62 15.92
CA LYS A 85 11.41 -6.11 16.22
C LYS A 85 11.40 -4.67 16.73
N ILE A 86 10.37 -3.90 16.39
CA ILE A 86 10.15 -2.53 16.90
C ILE A 86 8.68 -2.36 17.30
N GLN A 87 8.43 -1.35 18.13
CA GLN A 87 7.09 -0.95 18.55
C GLN A 87 6.46 0.00 17.52
N TRP A 88 5.13 0.11 17.56
CA TRP A 88 4.37 0.93 16.62
C TRP A 88 4.70 2.43 16.72
N ASP A 89 5.00 2.92 17.92
CA ASP A 89 5.39 4.31 18.18
C ASP A 89 6.52 4.77 17.23
N ARG A 90 7.52 3.92 16.99
CA ARG A 90 8.63 4.20 16.06
C ARG A 90 8.21 4.28 14.60
N VAL A 91 7.22 3.48 14.21
CA VAL A 91 6.63 3.57 12.87
C VAL A 91 5.83 4.86 12.76
N SER A 92 4.97 5.14 13.73
CA SER A 92 4.12 6.33 13.78
C SER A 92 4.93 7.64 13.81
N GLU A 93 6.02 7.69 14.56
CA GLU A 93 6.94 8.84 14.61
C GLU A 93 7.56 9.15 13.24
N TYR A 94 7.61 8.17 12.33
CA TYR A 94 8.22 8.33 11.02
C TYR A 94 7.20 8.61 9.90
N SER A 95 5.89 8.53 10.17
CA SER A 95 4.85 8.62 9.13
C SER A 95 4.90 9.93 8.35
N TRP A 96 5.13 11.06 9.04
CA TRP A 96 5.21 12.38 8.43
C TRP A 96 6.36 12.52 7.41
N HIS A 97 7.45 11.76 7.57
CA HIS A 97 8.52 11.73 6.58
C HIS A 97 8.08 11.04 5.28
N VAL A 98 7.29 9.97 5.40
CA VAL A 98 6.79 9.21 4.24
C VAL A 98 5.69 9.96 3.52
N GLU A 99 4.79 10.58 4.27
CA GLU A 99 3.80 11.51 3.74
C GLU A 99 4.48 12.68 3.03
N GLY A 100 5.51 13.28 3.65
CA GLY A 100 6.31 14.34 3.03
C GLY A 100 6.97 13.90 1.72
N ALA A 101 7.45 12.66 1.65
CA ALA A 101 7.99 12.10 0.42
C ALA A 101 6.93 11.94 -0.68
N ALA A 102 5.73 11.50 -0.33
CA ALA A 102 4.62 11.46 -1.29
C ALA A 102 4.23 12.87 -1.77
N TYR A 103 4.17 13.84 -0.84
CA TYR A 103 3.81 15.23 -1.12
C TYR A 103 4.84 15.98 -1.97
N CYS A 104 6.12 15.59 -1.93
CA CYS A 104 7.17 16.15 -2.78
C CYS A 104 6.81 16.14 -4.28
N PHE A 105 6.04 15.16 -4.74
CA PHE A 105 5.57 15.09 -6.13
C PHE A 105 4.52 16.16 -6.52
N GLU A 106 4.00 16.92 -5.55
CA GLU A 106 3.06 18.03 -5.74
C GLU A 106 3.75 19.39 -5.68
N ASP A 107 5.02 19.45 -5.27
CA ASP A 107 5.74 20.69 -4.98
C ASP A 107 6.52 21.20 -6.21
N PRO A 108 6.17 22.37 -6.79
CA PRO A 108 6.84 22.90 -8.00
C PRO A 108 8.38 23.04 -7.92
N PRO A 109 8.99 23.46 -6.80
CA PRO A 109 10.45 23.55 -6.65
C PRO A 109 11.18 22.20 -6.79
N GLU A 110 10.50 21.08 -6.56
CA GLU A 110 11.12 19.74 -6.59
C GLU A 110 11.14 19.13 -8.01
N LEU A 111 10.63 19.84 -9.02
CA LEU A 111 10.47 19.33 -10.38
C LEU A 111 11.77 18.81 -11.01
N GLU A 112 12.92 19.43 -10.74
CA GLU A 112 14.21 18.99 -11.26
C GLU A 112 14.65 17.63 -10.68
N LYS A 113 14.46 17.43 -9.38
CA LYS A 113 14.74 16.14 -8.72
C LYS A 113 13.77 15.06 -9.21
N ILE A 114 12.49 15.40 -9.33
CA ILE A 114 11.47 14.50 -9.88
C ILE A 114 11.84 14.05 -11.30
N ASN A 115 12.28 14.98 -12.15
CA ASN A 115 12.73 14.65 -13.51
C ASN A 115 13.96 13.73 -13.52
N THR A 116 14.86 13.88 -12.56
CA THR A 116 16.00 12.98 -12.38
C THR A 116 15.54 11.58 -12.02
N TRP A 117 14.65 11.45 -11.04
CA TRP A 117 14.06 10.16 -10.66
C TRP A 117 13.30 9.49 -11.81
N VAL A 118 12.54 10.26 -12.58
CA VAL A 118 11.85 9.75 -13.77
C VAL A 118 12.85 9.13 -14.75
N LYS A 119 13.93 9.85 -15.08
CA LYS A 119 14.97 9.35 -15.99
C LYS A 119 15.66 8.11 -15.46
N ASP A 120 15.99 8.09 -14.17
CA ASP A 120 16.66 6.95 -13.55
C ASP A 120 15.78 5.70 -13.57
N VAL A 121 14.50 5.83 -13.22
CA VAL A 121 13.55 4.71 -13.24
C VAL A 121 13.26 4.24 -14.66
N GLU A 122 13.12 5.14 -15.63
CA GLU A 122 12.94 4.78 -17.04
C GLU A 122 14.19 4.11 -17.62
N ARG A 123 15.38 4.43 -17.13
CA ARG A 123 16.63 3.77 -17.52
C ARG A 123 16.75 2.39 -16.89
N ASP A 124 16.51 2.28 -15.58
CA ASP A 124 16.89 1.11 -14.79
C ASP A 124 15.74 0.12 -14.57
N SER A 125 14.50 0.52 -14.87
CA SER A 125 13.29 -0.27 -14.56
C SER A 125 12.17 -0.09 -15.59
N LEU A 126 12.54 0.11 -16.86
CA LEU A 126 11.61 0.35 -17.96
C LEU A 126 10.52 -0.72 -18.10
N ASP A 127 10.89 -2.00 -17.97
CA ASP A 127 9.95 -3.11 -18.10
C ASP A 127 8.86 -3.07 -17.03
N LEU A 128 9.23 -2.75 -15.78
CA LEU A 128 8.29 -2.59 -14.68
C LEU A 128 7.37 -1.38 -14.91
N VAL A 129 7.92 -0.25 -15.38
CA VAL A 129 7.15 0.95 -15.71
C VAL A 129 6.12 0.64 -16.80
N ASN A 130 6.53 -0.05 -17.87
CA ASN A 130 5.65 -0.42 -18.97
C ASN A 130 4.58 -1.43 -18.52
N GLU A 131 4.93 -2.42 -17.71
CA GLU A 131 3.98 -3.38 -17.15
C GLU A 131 2.86 -2.66 -16.36
N LEU A 132 3.24 -1.70 -15.51
CA LEU A 132 2.30 -1.01 -14.63
C LEU A 132 1.46 0.04 -15.37
N ARG A 133 2.03 0.76 -16.34
CA ARG A 133 1.28 1.68 -17.21
C ARG A 133 0.18 0.95 -18.00
N ASN A 134 0.49 -0.25 -18.51
CA ASN A 134 -0.47 -1.05 -19.29
C ASN A 134 -1.63 -1.62 -18.45
N LYS A 135 -1.55 -1.55 -17.12
CA LYS A 135 -2.62 -1.98 -16.21
C LYS A 135 -3.63 -0.88 -15.90
N ASP A 136 -3.32 0.38 -16.21
CA ASP A 136 -4.25 1.50 -16.03
C ASP A 136 -5.22 1.66 -17.19
N ILE A 137 -6.39 2.21 -16.86
CA ILE A 137 -7.34 2.72 -17.85
C ILE A 137 -6.84 4.11 -18.30
N GLY A 138 -5.78 4.12 -19.12
CA GLY A 138 -5.21 5.33 -19.70
C GLY A 138 -3.68 5.38 -19.62
N VAL A 139 -3.08 6.22 -20.48
CA VAL A 139 -1.63 6.42 -20.50
C VAL A 139 -1.24 7.39 -19.38
N ILE A 140 -0.56 6.90 -18.35
CA ILE A 140 0.01 7.73 -17.28
C ILE A 140 1.51 7.96 -17.49
N SER A 141 2.00 9.14 -17.10
CA SER A 141 3.44 9.45 -17.12
C SER A 141 4.19 8.68 -16.01
N THR A 142 5.52 8.50 -16.16
CA THR A 142 6.35 7.93 -15.08
C THR A 142 6.24 8.79 -13.83
N GLN A 143 6.24 10.13 -13.96
CA GLN A 143 6.06 11.02 -12.82
C GLN A 143 4.80 10.71 -12.02
N LYS A 144 3.64 10.56 -12.69
CA LYS A 144 2.38 10.21 -12.00
C LYS A 144 2.44 8.80 -11.40
N LEU A 145 3.12 7.85 -12.05
CA LEU A 145 3.34 6.50 -11.51
C LEU A 145 4.21 6.52 -10.24
N LEU A 146 5.29 7.30 -10.22
CA LEU A 146 6.15 7.47 -9.04
C LEU A 146 5.40 8.13 -7.89
N LYS A 147 4.61 9.18 -8.18
CA LYS A 147 3.71 9.81 -7.21
C LYS A 147 2.76 8.78 -6.59
N GLN A 148 2.09 7.99 -7.41
CA GLN A 148 1.16 6.95 -6.92
C GLN A 148 1.87 5.88 -6.10
N ALA A 149 3.10 5.50 -6.47
CA ALA A 149 3.90 4.55 -5.69
C ALA A 149 4.27 5.10 -4.31
N ALA A 150 4.64 6.39 -4.22
CA ALA A 150 4.96 7.04 -2.96
C ALA A 150 3.74 7.16 -2.03
N TYR A 151 2.58 7.59 -2.54
CA TYR A 151 1.34 7.60 -1.76
C TYR A 151 0.85 6.20 -1.38
N PHE A 152 1.09 5.19 -2.23
CA PHE A 152 0.81 3.81 -1.87
C PHE A 152 1.72 3.33 -0.74
N ALA A 153 3.01 3.72 -0.72
CA ALA A 153 3.93 3.40 0.37
C ALA A 153 3.54 4.09 1.69
N ASP A 154 3.13 5.37 1.63
CA ASP A 154 2.58 6.10 2.78
C ASP A 154 1.36 5.37 3.37
N HIS A 155 0.36 5.11 2.52
CA HIS A 155 -0.82 4.35 2.91
C HIS A 155 -0.45 2.98 3.49
N ALA A 156 0.40 2.21 2.79
CA ALA A 156 0.79 0.87 3.20
C ALA A 156 1.56 0.87 4.52
N MET A 157 2.27 1.94 4.87
CA MET A 157 2.99 2.07 6.13
C MET A 157 2.04 2.32 7.31
N ILE A 158 1.08 3.23 7.14
CA ILE A 158 0.13 3.66 8.19
C ILE A 158 -1.15 2.82 8.25
N TYR A 159 -1.30 1.84 7.34
CA TYR A 159 -2.58 1.20 7.03
C TYR A 159 -3.37 0.76 8.26
N PRO A 160 -2.81 0.05 9.25
CA PRO A 160 -3.71 -0.43 10.28
C PRO A 160 -4.08 0.66 11.31
N SER A 161 -3.36 1.80 11.35
CA SER A 161 -3.60 2.85 12.35
C SER A 161 -4.50 4.00 11.89
N ILE A 162 -4.40 4.43 10.62
CA ILE A 162 -5.11 5.62 10.12
C ILE A 162 -6.24 5.26 9.14
N GLN A 163 -6.11 4.16 8.38
CA GLN A 163 -7.12 3.70 7.43
C GLN A 163 -7.59 2.25 7.61
N PRO A 164 -8.06 1.87 8.80
CA PRO A 164 -8.88 0.66 8.93
C PRO A 164 -10.27 0.80 8.25
N LYS A 165 -10.56 1.97 7.64
CA LYS A 165 -11.82 2.33 6.97
C LYS A 165 -11.98 1.81 5.53
N GLY A 166 -11.49 0.60 5.24
CA GLY A 166 -11.89 -0.13 4.03
C GLY A 166 -10.92 -0.10 2.86
N LEU A 167 -11.44 0.19 1.65
CA LEU A 167 -10.79 -0.09 0.37
C LEU A 167 -9.72 0.93 0.01
N LEU A 168 -8.63 0.44 -0.60
CA LEU A 168 -7.62 1.27 -1.24
C LEU A 168 -8.23 2.20 -2.29
N ASN A 169 -7.59 3.34 -2.51
CA ASN A 169 -7.87 4.14 -3.69
C ASN A 169 -7.60 3.30 -4.95
N ASN A 170 -8.53 3.33 -5.91
CA ASN A 170 -8.43 2.61 -7.18
C ASN A 170 -7.13 2.93 -7.96
N GLU A 171 -6.55 4.11 -7.73
CA GLU A 171 -5.25 4.48 -8.29
C GLU A 171 -4.10 3.54 -7.90
N TYR A 172 -4.24 2.73 -6.85
CA TYR A 172 -3.19 1.81 -6.38
C TYR A 172 -3.37 0.37 -6.88
N ASN A 173 -4.50 0.06 -7.52
CA ASN A 173 -4.87 -1.30 -7.94
C ASN A 173 -3.79 -1.97 -8.81
N LYS A 174 -3.05 -1.20 -9.62
CA LYS A 174 -1.97 -1.70 -10.48
C LYS A 174 -0.79 -2.30 -9.72
N PHE A 175 -0.56 -1.88 -8.47
CA PHE A 175 0.51 -2.38 -7.61
C PHE A 175 0.13 -3.69 -6.92
N LEU A 176 -1.16 -4.03 -6.89
CA LEU A 176 -1.66 -5.19 -6.19
C LEU A 176 -1.52 -6.46 -7.03
N CYS A 177 -1.14 -7.56 -6.37
CA CYS A 177 -0.94 -8.84 -7.04
C CYS A 177 -1.80 -9.93 -6.38
N PRO A 178 -2.77 -10.55 -7.09
CA PRO A 178 -3.66 -11.56 -6.49
C PRO A 178 -2.90 -12.80 -6.02
N LYS A 179 -1.85 -13.20 -6.74
CA LYS A 179 -0.96 -14.30 -6.32
C LYS A 179 -0.23 -13.97 -5.02
N LEU A 180 0.13 -12.70 -4.80
CA LEU A 180 0.78 -12.25 -3.57
C LEU A 180 -0.22 -12.16 -2.42
N LEU A 181 -1.44 -11.64 -2.67
CA LEU A 181 -2.51 -11.58 -1.68
C LEU A 181 -2.80 -12.96 -1.07
N ARG A 182 -2.92 -14.00 -1.92
CA ARG A 182 -3.14 -15.39 -1.48
C ARG A 182 -2.01 -15.99 -0.65
N LYS A 183 -0.82 -15.37 -0.58
CA LYS A 183 0.24 -15.81 0.32
C LYS A 183 0.00 -15.37 1.77
N TYR A 184 -0.75 -14.29 1.96
CA TYR A 184 -0.98 -13.68 3.27
C TYR A 184 -2.41 -13.88 3.77
N VAL A 185 -3.37 -13.87 2.87
CA VAL A 185 -4.80 -13.96 3.19
C VAL A 185 -5.36 -15.27 2.66
N SER A 186 -5.96 -16.06 3.56
CA SER A 186 -6.72 -17.26 3.21
C SER A 186 -8.11 -16.89 2.67
N TYR A 187 -8.76 -17.82 1.97
CA TYR A 187 -10.18 -17.66 1.68
C TYR A 187 -10.95 -17.54 3.01
N PRO A 188 -11.76 -16.47 3.20
CA PRO A 188 -12.49 -16.21 4.44
C PRO A 188 -13.59 -17.24 4.70
#